data_AF-A0A559VF94-F1
#
_entry.id   AF-A0A559VF94-F1
#
_cell.length_a   1.000
_cell.length_b   1.000
_cell.length_c   1.000
_cell.angle_alpha   90.00
_cell.angle_beta   90.00
_cell.angle_gamma   90.00
#
_symmetry.space_group_name_H-M   'P 1'
#
loop_
_entity.id
_entity.type
_entity.pdbx_description
1 polymer ?
#
loop_
_entity_poly.entity_id
_entity_poly.type
_entity_poly.pdbx_seq_one_letter_code
_entity_poly.pdbx_strand_id
1 'polypeptide(L)'
;MSAPHTVAGVYSFSMETYPLVEARNQLGQLVGRVRHGQEHILITEYGKPAAALIPISELEELQRLRDEADIAEAHAREVAPSGPSMPHDEFMAQLEEEDRTGAAS
;
A
#
# COMPACT_ATOMS: atom_id res chain seq x y z
N MET A 1 8.34 16.89 -20.67
CA MET A 1 6.87 16.85 -20.82
C MET A 1 6.41 15.46 -20.41
N SER A 2 6.19 15.23 -19.11
CA SER A 2 5.75 13.93 -18.59
C SER A 2 4.26 13.75 -18.84
N ALA A 3 3.91 12.78 -19.67
CA ALA A 3 2.54 12.32 -19.80
C ALA A 3 2.14 11.54 -18.52
N PRO A 4 0.91 11.71 -18.00
CA PRO A 4 0.44 10.96 -16.85
C PRO A 4 0.24 9.49 -17.23
N HIS A 5 0.95 8.59 -16.55
CA HIS A 5 0.75 7.15 -16.70
C HIS A 5 -0.47 6.79 -15.86
N THR A 6 -1.65 6.74 -16.49
CA THR A 6 -2.86 6.20 -15.88
C THR A 6 -2.57 4.76 -15.46
N VAL A 7 -2.65 4.49 -14.15
CA VAL A 7 -2.34 3.20 -13.49
C VAL A 7 -3.37 2.10 -13.80
N ALA A 8 -4.01 2.14 -14.97
CA ALA A 8 -5.07 1.21 -15.37
C ALA A 8 -4.56 -0.03 -16.12
N GLY A 9 -3.25 -0.28 -16.15
CA GLY A 9 -2.64 -1.20 -17.13
C GLY A 9 -2.14 -2.56 -16.62
N VAL A 10 -2.15 -2.86 -15.32
CA VAL A 10 -1.43 -4.06 -14.80
C VAL A 10 -2.33 -5.22 -14.38
N TYR A 11 -3.64 -5.03 -14.24
CA TYR A 11 -4.56 -6.12 -13.91
C TYR A 11 -5.25 -6.65 -15.18
N SER A 12 -4.55 -7.48 -15.97
CA SER A 12 -5.14 -8.26 -17.07
C SER A 12 -5.87 -9.54 -16.58
N PHE A 13 -6.40 -9.53 -15.37
CA PHE A 13 -7.43 -10.47 -14.95
C PHE A 13 -8.75 -9.71 -14.92
N SER A 14 -9.81 -10.28 -15.48
CA SER A 14 -11.12 -9.67 -15.69
C SER A 14 -11.78 -9.22 -14.39
N MET A 15 -11.34 -8.10 -13.82
CA MET A 15 -11.97 -7.46 -12.67
C MET A 15 -13.24 -6.77 -13.12
N GLU A 16 -14.37 -7.27 -12.62
CA GLU A 16 -15.64 -6.63 -12.84
C GLU A 16 -15.65 -5.27 -12.11
N THR A 17 -16.07 -4.22 -12.80
CA THR A 17 -15.95 -2.85 -12.31
C THR A 17 -17.33 -2.27 -12.02
N TYR A 18 -17.49 -1.70 -10.83
CA TYR A 18 -18.72 -1.06 -10.38
C TYR A 18 -18.48 0.40 -9.96
N PRO A 19 -19.36 1.34 -10.34
CA PRO A 19 -19.38 2.66 -9.73
C PRO A 19 -19.70 2.56 -8.23
N LEU A 20 -19.10 3.43 -7.41
CA LEU A 20 -19.28 3.45 -5.95
C LEU A 20 -20.76 3.53 -5.54
N VAL A 21 -21.54 4.32 -6.28
CA VAL A 21 -22.99 4.48 -6.03
C VAL A 21 -23.75 3.16 -6.24
N GLU A 22 -23.39 2.41 -7.27
CA GLU A 22 -23.99 1.11 -7.56
C GLU A 22 -23.51 0.05 -6.56
N ALA A 23 -22.20 0.00 -6.31
CA ALA A 23 -21.59 -0.91 -5.36
C ALA A 23 -22.19 -0.77 -3.96
N ARG A 24 -22.47 0.46 -3.51
CA ARG A 24 -23.13 0.74 -2.22
C ARG A 24 -24.51 0.08 -2.13
N ASN A 25 -25.30 0.10 -3.20
CA ASN A 25 -26.66 -0.43 -3.20
C ASN A 25 -26.70 -1.97 -3.16
N GLN A 26 -25.63 -2.63 -3.60
CA GLN A 26 -25.54 -4.09 -3.68
C GLN A 26 -24.34 -4.68 -2.93
N LEU A 27 -23.80 -3.93 -1.96
CA LEU A 27 -22.55 -4.28 -1.28
C LEU A 27 -22.59 -5.69 -0.67
N GLY A 28 -23.70 -6.07 -0.05
CA GLY A 28 -23.86 -7.41 0.53
C GLY A 28 -23.72 -8.53 -0.50
N GLN A 29 -24.24 -8.34 -1.72
CA GLN A 29 -24.10 -9.32 -2.80
C GLN A 29 -22.65 -9.37 -3.32
N LEU A 30 -22.02 -8.21 -3.52
CA LEU A 30 -20.62 -8.14 -3.98
C LEU A 30 -19.66 -8.80 -2.98
N VAL A 31 -19.85 -8.54 -1.67
CA VAL A 31 -19.08 -9.20 -0.62
C VAL A 31 -19.32 -10.71 -0.61
N GLY A 32 -20.56 -11.15 -0.79
CA GLY A 32 -20.89 -12.57 -0.91
C GLY A 32 -20.16 -13.26 -2.07
N ARG A 33 -20.13 -12.61 -3.24
CA ARG A 33 -19.42 -13.08 -4.44
C ARG A 33 -17.91 -13.16 -4.20
N VAL A 34 -17.30 -12.14 -3.62
CA VAL A 34 -15.86 -12.13 -3.31
C VAL A 34 -15.52 -13.23 -2.30
N ARG A 35 -16.33 -13.38 -1.24
CA ARG A 35 -16.10 -14.38 -0.19
C ARG A 35 -16.22 -15.82 -0.71
N HIS A 36 -17.26 -16.11 -1.49
CA HIS A 36 -17.59 -17.48 -1.88
C HIS A 36 -17.10 -17.85 -3.29
N GLY A 37 -17.12 -16.91 -4.22
CA GLY A 37 -16.68 -17.08 -5.60
C GLY A 37 -15.19 -16.76 -5.81
N GLN A 38 -14.49 -16.25 -4.80
CA GLN A 38 -13.09 -15.81 -4.89
C GLN A 38 -12.88 -14.77 -6.01
N GLU A 39 -13.89 -13.93 -6.22
CA GLU A 39 -13.88 -12.92 -7.27
C GLU A 39 -13.16 -11.63 -6.83
N HIS A 40 -12.62 -10.90 -7.81
CA HIS A 40 -12.06 -9.56 -7.62
C HIS A 40 -12.95 -8.51 -8.26
N ILE A 41 -13.30 -7.50 -7.48
CA ILE A 41 -14.25 -6.47 -7.91
C ILE A 41 -13.61 -5.09 -7.71
N LEU A 42 -13.60 -4.28 -8.77
CA LEU A 42 -13.07 -2.92 -8.75
C LEU A 42 -14.19 -1.93 -8.48
N ILE A 43 -14.02 -1.08 -7.48
CA ILE A 43 -14.92 0.03 -7.21
C ILE A 43 -14.31 1.30 -7.78
N THR A 44 -15.11 2.03 -8.56
CA THR A 44 -14.71 3.30 -9.17
C THR A 44 -15.48 4.48 -8.58
N GLU A 45 -14.82 5.62 -8.46
CA GLU A 45 -15.43 6.89 -8.12
C GLU A 45 -15.10 7.89 -9.23
N TYR A 46 -16.12 8.56 -9.79
CA TYR A 46 -15.97 9.44 -10.96
C TYR A 46 -15.20 8.80 -12.13
N GLY A 47 -15.39 7.49 -12.35
CA GLY A 47 -14.74 6.72 -13.42
C GLY A 47 -13.27 6.36 -13.14
N LYS A 48 -12.74 6.65 -11.95
CA LYS A 48 -11.38 6.30 -11.54
C LYS A 48 -11.39 5.15 -10.53
N PRO A 49 -10.43 4.21 -10.59
CA PRO A 49 -10.27 3.19 -9.56
C PRO A 49 -10.11 3.83 -8.18
N ALA A 50 -10.95 3.44 -7.23
CA ALA A 50 -10.96 4.00 -5.89
C ALA A 50 -10.71 2.92 -4.81
N ALA A 51 -11.27 1.74 -4.99
CA ALA A 51 -11.07 0.61 -4.08
C ALA A 51 -11.22 -0.73 -4.82
N ALA A 52 -10.78 -1.81 -4.19
CA ALA A 52 -11.00 -3.17 -4.68
C ALA A 52 -11.55 -4.04 -3.55
N LEU A 53 -12.48 -4.93 -3.87
CA LEU A 53 -12.88 -6.03 -3.00
C LEU A 53 -12.12 -7.28 -3.47
N ILE A 54 -11.43 -7.92 -2.52
CA ILE A 54 -10.68 -9.15 -2.75
C ILE A 54 -10.96 -10.15 -1.62
N PRO A 55 -10.75 -11.46 -1.85
CA PRO A 55 -10.87 -12.45 -0.80
C PRO A 55 -9.89 -12.20 0.36
N ILE A 56 -10.29 -12.53 1.59
CA ILE A 56 -9.44 -12.35 2.77
C ILE A 56 -8.15 -13.17 2.67
N SER A 57 -8.23 -14.40 2.15
CA SER A 57 -7.06 -15.27 1.93
C SER A 57 -6.00 -14.62 1.04
N GLU A 58 -6.43 -13.85 0.05
CA GLU A 58 -5.52 -13.15 -0.85
C GLU A 58 -4.97 -11.87 -0.23
N LEU A 59 -5.80 -11.14 0.53
CA LEU A 59 -5.32 -10.02 1.34
C LEU A 59 -4.22 -10.46 2.31
N GLU A 60 -4.40 -11.62 2.97
CA GLU A 60 -3.40 -12.20 3.86
C GLU A 60 -2.10 -12.55 3.14
N GLU A 61 -2.18 -13.11 1.93
CA GLU A 61 -0.99 -13.42 1.12
C GLU A 61 -0.26 -12.14 0.69
N LEU A 62 -1.01 -11.13 0.22
CA LEU A 62 -0.44 -9.83 -0.14
C LEU A 62 0.25 -9.16 1.06
N GLN A 63 -0.31 -9.30 2.26
CA GLN A 63 0.31 -8.78 3.48
C GLN A 63 1.61 -9.54 3.79
N ARG A 64 1.61 -10.88 3.73
CA ARG A 64 2.82 -11.68 3.94
C ARG A 64 3.95 -11.30 2.98
N LEU A 65 3.64 -11.14 1.69
CA LEU A 65 4.62 -10.76 0.68
C LEU A 65 5.20 -9.35 0.92
N ARG A 66 4.38 -8.42 1.43
CA ARG A 66 4.86 -7.08 1.82
C ARG A 66 5.78 -7.15 3.02
N ASP A 67 5.39 -7.89 4.05
CA ASP A 67 6.21 -8.05 5.25
C ASP A 67 7.57 -8.68 4.92
N GLU A 68 7.59 -9.69 4.04
CA GLU A 68 8.84 -10.31 3.57
C GLU A 68 9.71 -9.33 2.77
N ALA A 69 9.11 -8.51 1.91
CA ALA A 69 9.83 -7.48 1.17
C ALA A 69 10.47 -6.43 2.09
N ASP A 70 9.76 -5.99 3.12
CA ASP A 70 10.27 -5.02 4.10
C ASP A 70 11.45 -5.60 4.90
N ILE A 71 11.37 -6.87 5.31
CA ILE A 71 12.47 -7.58 5.97
C ILE A 71 13.67 -7.71 5.03
N ALA A 72 13.44 -8.09 3.78
CA ALA A 72 14.50 -8.20 2.78
C ALA A 72 15.19 -6.86 2.51
N GLU A 73 14.44 -5.76 2.49
CA GLU A 73 14.99 -4.42 2.33
C GLU A 73 15.83 -4.01 3.55
N ALA A 74 15.35 -4.28 4.77
CA ALA A 74 16.10 -4.01 5.99
C ALA A 74 17.45 -4.76 5.99
N HIS A 75 17.43 -6.06 5.68
CA HIS A 75 18.65 -6.86 5.57
C HIS A 75 19.58 -6.37 4.45
N ALA A 76 19.03 -5.95 3.30
CA ALA A 76 19.85 -5.39 2.23
C ALA A 76 20.60 -4.13 2.67
N ARG A 77 19.94 -3.26 3.45
CA ARG A 77 20.55 -2.05 4.03
C ARG A 77 21.60 -2.37 5.11
N GLU A 78 21.41 -3.43 5.89
CA GLU A 78 22.40 -3.89 6.87
C GLU A 78 23.67 -4.42 6.18
N VAL A 79 23.51 -5.19 5.10
CA VAL A 79 24.64 -5.81 4.37
C VAL A 79 25.38 -4.79 3.50
N ALA A 80 24.67 -3.81 2.95
CA ALA A 80 25.23 -2.74 2.14
C ALA A 80 24.78 -1.37 2.67
N PRO A 81 25.35 -0.91 3.81
CA PRO A 81 24.94 0.35 4.42
C PRO A 81 25.18 1.52 3.47
N SER A 82 24.10 2.25 3.17
CA SER A 82 24.17 3.46 2.37
C SER A 82 24.45 4.67 3.28
N GLY A 83 25.73 4.97 3.50
CA GLY A 83 26.18 6.15 4.23
C GLY A 83 27.09 5.84 5.43
N PRO A 84 27.67 6.88 6.04
CA PRO A 84 28.46 6.72 7.26
C PRO A 84 27.57 6.22 8.40
N SER A 85 28.05 5.22 9.14
CA SER A 85 27.41 4.76 10.38
C SER A 85 27.68 5.77 11.49
N MET A 86 26.66 6.14 12.25
CA MET A 86 26.75 7.02 13.41
C MET A 86 26.56 6.20 14.70
N PRO A 87 27.42 6.35 15.72
CA PRO A 87 27.19 5.75 17.04
C PRO A 87 25.85 6.21 17.63
N HIS A 88 25.19 5.33 18.39
CA HIS A 88 23.90 5.64 19.00
C HIS A 88 23.91 6.92 19.84
N ASP A 89 24.97 7.13 20.64
CA ASP A 89 25.11 8.30 21.50
C ASP A 89 25.20 9.62 20.71
N GLU A 90 25.90 9.62 19.56
CA GLU A 90 25.98 10.79 18.68
C GLU A 90 24.63 11.08 18.01
N PHE A 91 23.91 10.04 17.59
CA PHE A 91 22.57 10.18 16.99
C PHE A 91 21.56 10.76 17.96
N MET A 92 21.57 10.28 19.21
CA MET A 92 20.68 10.79 20.26
C MET A 92 21.00 12.25 20.60
N ALA A 93 22.29 12.60 20.70
CA ALA A 93 22.71 13.98 20.93
C ALA A 93 22.25 14.94 19.80
N GLN A 94 22.31 14.49 18.54
CA GLN A 94 21.85 15.27 17.40
C GLN A 94 20.33 15.50 17.44
N LEU A 95 19.53 14.46 17.71
CA LEU A 95 18.07 14.59 17.83
C LEU A 95 17.66 15.57 18.94
N GLU A 96 18.35 15.53 20.09
CA GLU A 96 18.11 16.47 21.19
C GLU A 96 18.42 17.93 20.81
N GLU A 97 19.42 18.16 19.95
CA GLU A 97 19.70 19.48 19.39
C GLU A 97 18.62 19.91 18.38
N GLU A 98 18.17 19.02 17.51
CA GLU A 98 17.10 19.28 16.54
C GLU A 98 15.78 19.65 17.25
N ASP A 99 15.38 18.92 18.28
CA ASP A 99 14.20 19.21 19.10
C ASP A 99 14.31 20.57 19.82
N ARG A 100 15.50 20.88 20.37
CA ARG A 100 15.76 22.17 21.04
C ARG A 100 15.67 23.34 20.06
N THR A 101 16.10 23.13 18.82
CA THR A 101 16.09 24.15 17.76
C THR A 101 14.69 24.31 17.16
N GLY A 102 13.94 23.21 17.01
CA GLY A 102 12.55 23.19 16.57
C GLY A 102 11.57 23.81 17.57
N ALA A 103 11.82 23.69 18.88
CA ALA A 103 11.04 24.35 19.92
C ALA A 103 11.31 25.86 20.05
N ALA A 104 12.36 26.37 19.40
CA ALA A 104 12.74 27.79 19.40
C ALA A 104 12.23 28.57 18.18
N SER A 105 11.49 27.93 17.27
CA SER A 105 10.80 28.54 16.11
C SER A 105 9.30 28.61 16.33
#